data_AF-A0A821DJP2-F1
#
_entry.id   AF-A0A821DJP2-F1
#
_cell.length_a   1.000
_cell.length_b   1.000
_cell.length_c   1.000
_cell.angle_alpha   90.00
_cell.angle_beta   90.00
_cell.angle_gamma   90.00
#
_symmetry.space_group_name_H-M   'P 1'
#
loop_
_entity.id
_entity.type
_entity.pdbx_description
1 polymer ?
#
loop_
_entity_poly.entity_id
_entity_poly.type
_entity_poly.pdbx_seq_one_letter_code
_entity_poly.pdbx_strand_id
1 'polypeptide(L)'
;MESGQTCGEAVVKPASSGSPSGSVATIFEWESCRVPVLSGAGSDGSRLNPEAGWSDFGTLEQREPQWSPGTAHDYHPLTYGWLADELVRRVDPKNRTFGQWVRDEITNPLQIEFYIGLPLEQEYRVSPIETVLNNFFFLT
;
A
#
# COMPACT_ATOMS: atom_id res chain seq x y z
N MET A 1 4.34 -10.80 21.81
CA MET A 1 3.78 -9.49 21.44
C MET A 1 3.41 -8.78 22.72
N GLU A 2 3.78 -7.52 22.88
CA GLU A 2 3.00 -6.66 23.75
C GLU A 2 1.64 -6.47 23.07
N SER A 3 0.55 -6.68 23.80
CA SER A 3 -0.79 -6.44 23.29
C SER A 3 -0.93 -4.95 22.91
N GLY A 4 -1.37 -4.64 21.69
CA GLY A 4 -1.74 -3.27 21.29
C GLY A 4 -0.82 -2.57 20.29
N GLN A 5 0.08 -3.28 19.58
CA GLN A 5 0.87 -2.66 18.51
C GLN A 5 0.03 -2.50 17.23
N THR A 6 -0.02 -1.29 16.69
CA THR A 6 -0.73 -0.97 15.45
C THR A 6 0.08 -1.30 14.19
N CYS A 7 -0.61 -1.47 13.05
CA CYS A 7 0.00 -1.62 11.73
C CYS A 7 0.94 -0.46 11.43
N GLY A 8 0.57 0.75 11.84
CA GLY A 8 1.41 1.93 11.83
C GLY A 8 2.70 1.72 12.59
N GLU A 9 2.63 1.42 13.88
CA GLU A 9 3.84 1.26 14.70
C GLU A 9 4.80 0.17 14.20
N ALA A 10 4.28 -0.88 13.56
CA ALA A 10 5.09 -1.91 12.93
C ALA A 10 5.81 -1.46 11.64
N VAL A 11 5.24 -0.51 10.90
CA VAL A 11 5.82 0.10 9.69
C VAL A 11 6.69 1.31 10.03
N VAL A 12 6.39 1.99 11.13
CA VAL A 12 6.87 3.33 11.47
C VAL A 12 8.05 3.33 12.43
N LYS A 13 8.13 2.37 13.36
CA LYS A 13 9.26 2.34 14.31
C LYS A 13 10.50 1.74 13.62
N PRO A 14 11.66 2.42 13.64
CA PRO A 14 12.90 1.79 13.22
C PRO A 14 13.15 0.57 14.11
N ALA A 15 13.56 -0.55 13.50
CA ALA A 15 13.96 -1.75 14.24
C ALA A 15 14.96 -1.35 15.34
N SER A 16 14.53 -1.42 16.60
CA SER A 16 15.48 -1.34 17.71
C SER A 16 16.45 -2.51 17.56
N SER A 17 17.74 -2.24 17.70
CA SER A 17 18.81 -3.24 17.59
C SER A 17 18.50 -4.49 18.41
N GLY A 18 18.06 -5.56 17.74
CA GLY A 18 17.79 -6.86 18.35
C GLY A 18 16.40 -7.47 18.16
N SER A 19 15.42 -6.79 17.54
CA SER A 19 14.10 -7.39 17.28
C SER A 19 13.87 -7.68 15.78
N PRO A 20 13.61 -8.93 15.36
CA PRO A 20 13.31 -9.27 13.96
C PRO A 20 11.92 -8.77 13.50
N SER A 21 11.13 -8.17 14.39
CA SER A 21 9.71 -7.86 14.19
C SER A 21 9.41 -6.44 13.68
N GLY A 22 10.44 -5.60 13.45
CA GLY A 22 10.26 -4.19 13.04
C GLY A 22 11.20 -3.74 11.92
N SER A 23 11.70 -4.65 11.09
CA SER A 23 12.62 -4.29 10.00
C SER A 23 11.88 -3.91 8.72
N VAL A 24 12.49 -3.07 7.86
CA VAL A 24 11.98 -2.78 6.51
C VAL A 24 11.90 -4.05 5.66
N ALA A 25 12.79 -5.02 5.90
CA ALA A 25 12.72 -6.34 5.27
C ALA A 25 11.44 -7.07 5.69
N THR A 26 11.06 -6.96 6.97
CA THR A 26 9.75 -7.38 7.42
C THR A 26 8.73 -6.60 6.60
N ILE A 27 8.73 -5.25 6.50
CA ILE A 27 7.79 -4.39 5.68
C ILE A 27 7.51 -4.98 4.28
N PHE A 28 8.56 -5.42 3.57
CA PHE A 28 8.44 -6.05 2.25
C PHE A 28 8.05 -7.54 2.28
N GLU A 29 8.27 -8.24 3.40
CA GLU A 29 7.66 -9.53 3.76
C GLU A 29 6.24 -9.40 4.37
N TRP A 30 5.69 -8.19 4.63
CA TRP A 30 4.33 -8.03 5.17
C TRP A 30 3.26 -8.22 4.11
N GLU A 31 2.99 -9.47 3.93
CA GLU A 31 1.64 -9.99 3.86
C GLU A 31 1.03 -10.18 5.28
N SER A 32 1.67 -9.62 6.33
CA SER A 32 1.50 -9.96 7.76
C SER A 32 0.49 -9.13 8.56
N CYS A 33 0.05 -7.99 8.03
CA CYS A 33 -1.04 -7.19 8.59
C CYS A 33 -2.17 -7.40 7.62
N ARG A 34 -3.02 -8.44 7.73
CA ARG A 34 -4.26 -8.38 6.95
C ARG A 34 -5.05 -7.18 7.45
N VAL A 35 -4.92 -6.10 6.70
CA VAL A 35 -5.81 -4.96 6.74
C VAL A 35 -6.69 -5.13 5.53
N PRO A 36 -7.73 -5.95 5.65
CA PRO A 36 -8.56 -6.20 4.51
C PRO A 36 -9.29 -4.89 4.21
N VAL A 37 -8.93 -4.24 3.10
CA VAL A 37 -9.68 -3.09 2.59
C VAL A 37 -11.17 -3.46 2.41
N LEU A 38 -11.45 -4.75 2.22
CA LEU A 38 -12.78 -5.31 2.05
C LEU A 38 -13.45 -5.83 3.33
N SER A 39 -12.75 -5.97 4.47
CA SER A 39 -13.39 -6.45 5.71
C SER A 39 -13.43 -5.38 6.79
N GLY A 40 -14.66 -5.01 7.16
CA GLY A 40 -15.01 -4.54 8.50
C GLY A 40 -14.50 -3.16 8.92
N ALA A 41 -15.30 -2.51 9.78
CA ALA A 41 -14.86 -1.34 10.50
C ALA A 41 -13.67 -1.67 11.43
N GLY A 42 -12.82 -0.68 11.72
CA GLY A 42 -11.72 -0.79 12.66
C GLY A 42 -12.23 -0.93 14.08
N SER A 43 -11.32 -1.10 15.04
CA SER A 43 -11.66 -1.13 16.47
C SER A 43 -12.36 0.17 16.92
N ASP A 44 -12.12 1.28 16.23
CA ASP A 44 -12.72 2.60 16.38
C ASP A 44 -14.03 2.79 15.58
N GLY A 45 -14.47 1.79 14.82
CA GLY A 45 -15.65 1.88 13.95
C GLY A 45 -15.39 2.56 12.60
N SER A 46 -14.18 3.07 12.33
CA SER A 46 -13.85 3.69 11.03
C SER A 46 -13.74 2.65 9.93
N ARG A 47 -13.93 3.02 8.67
CA ARG A 47 -13.72 2.13 7.51
C ARG A 47 -12.70 2.78 6.60
N LEU A 48 -11.82 1.97 6.01
CA LEU A 48 -10.90 2.46 4.98
C LEU A 48 -11.71 2.96 3.79
N ASN A 49 -11.35 4.12 3.28
CA ASN A 49 -11.88 4.69 2.05
C ASN A 49 -10.89 4.43 0.90
N PRO A 50 -11.09 3.39 0.06
CA PRO A 50 -10.19 3.09 -1.04
C PRO A 50 -10.10 4.23 -2.08
N GLU A 51 -11.15 5.05 -2.20
CA GLU A 51 -11.18 6.18 -3.15
C GLU A 51 -10.29 7.35 -2.68
N ALA A 52 -10.12 7.51 -1.37
CA ALA A 52 -9.22 8.53 -0.82
C ALA A 52 -7.74 8.17 -1.03
N GLY A 53 -7.43 6.91 -1.37
CA GLY A 53 -6.06 6.49 -1.62
C GLY A 53 -5.17 6.67 -0.38
N TRP A 54 -3.92 7.08 -0.61
CA TRP A 54 -2.97 7.36 0.46
C TRP A 54 -3.46 8.45 1.45
N SER A 55 -4.41 9.33 1.09
CA SER A 55 -4.94 10.33 2.03
C SER A 55 -5.67 9.71 3.24
N ASP A 56 -6.08 8.44 3.15
CA ASP A 56 -6.67 7.70 4.26
C ASP A 56 -5.63 6.85 5.05
N PHE A 57 -4.33 7.09 4.82
CA PHE A 57 -3.27 6.35 5.47
C PHE A 57 -3.35 6.43 7.01
N GLY A 58 -3.80 7.55 7.57
CA GLY A 58 -3.99 7.68 9.02
C GLY A 58 -4.96 6.66 9.61
N THR A 59 -6.00 6.27 8.87
CA THR A 59 -6.93 5.20 9.29
C THR A 59 -6.31 3.83 9.14
N LEU A 60 -5.45 3.61 8.13
CA LEU A 60 -4.68 2.39 7.97
C LEU A 60 -3.65 2.21 9.10
N GLU A 61 -2.98 3.30 9.49
CA GLU A 61 -1.96 3.35 10.53
C GLU A 61 -2.50 2.86 11.88
N GLN A 62 -3.77 3.14 12.18
CA GLN A 62 -4.42 2.77 13.45
C GLN A 62 -4.94 1.33 13.50
N ARG A 63 -4.86 0.57 12.40
CA ARG A 63 -5.39 -0.79 12.36
C ARG A 63 -4.54 -1.74 13.20
N GLU A 64 -5.18 -2.75 13.78
CA GLU A 64 -4.46 -3.87 14.40
C GLU A 64 -4.26 -4.98 13.36
N PRO A 65 -3.09 -5.62 13.33
CA PRO A 65 -2.85 -6.75 12.45
C PRO A 65 -3.72 -7.94 12.85
N GLN A 66 -4.34 -8.61 11.87
CA GLN A 66 -5.18 -9.78 12.13
C GLN A 66 -4.40 -11.01 12.65
N TRP A 67 -3.08 -11.05 12.45
CA TRP A 67 -2.20 -12.09 12.97
C TRP A 67 -0.85 -11.53 13.39
N SER A 68 -0.08 -12.33 14.12
CA SER A 68 1.26 -11.94 14.52
C SER A 68 2.18 -11.77 13.31
N PRO A 69 3.01 -10.72 13.26
CA PRO A 69 3.92 -10.50 12.13
C PRO A 69 4.85 -11.69 11.89
N GLY A 70 5.03 -12.06 10.61
CA GLY A 70 5.85 -13.20 10.20
C GLY A 70 5.19 -14.58 10.39
N THR A 71 3.93 -14.65 10.83
CA THR A 71 3.23 -15.93 11.04
C THR A 71 2.27 -16.33 9.92
N ALA A 72 1.81 -15.38 9.10
CA ALA A 72 0.96 -15.63 7.95
C ALA A 72 1.08 -14.52 6.91
N HIS A 73 0.55 -14.78 5.72
CA HIS A 73 0.67 -13.93 4.56
C HIS A 73 -0.68 -13.86 3.79
N ASP A 74 -1.16 -12.66 3.44
CA ASP A 74 -2.23 -12.38 2.48
C ASP A 74 -1.87 -11.19 1.55
N TYR A 75 -2.49 -11.20 0.36
CA TYR A 75 -2.23 -10.22 -0.70
C TYR A 75 -2.96 -8.89 -0.45
N HIS A 76 -2.24 -7.77 -0.62
CA HIS A 76 -2.74 -6.41 -0.37
C HIS A 76 -2.89 -5.59 -1.65
N PRO A 77 -3.92 -5.85 -2.48
CA PRO A 77 -4.05 -5.22 -3.80
C PRO A 77 -4.14 -3.70 -3.78
N LEU A 78 -4.64 -3.11 -2.69
CA LEU A 78 -4.92 -1.67 -2.59
C LEU A 78 -3.97 -0.96 -1.62
N THR A 79 -3.83 -1.48 -0.40
CA THR A 79 -3.06 -0.81 0.67
C THR A 79 -1.55 -0.94 0.50
N TYR A 80 -1.05 -1.88 -0.32
CA TYR A 80 0.38 -1.99 -0.58
C TYR A 80 0.95 -0.72 -1.23
N GLY A 81 0.22 -0.13 -2.17
CA GLY A 81 0.63 1.13 -2.80
C GLY A 81 0.70 2.30 -1.80
N TRP A 82 -0.19 2.33 -0.81
CA TRP A 82 -0.20 3.38 0.21
C TRP A 82 0.94 3.22 1.21
N LEU A 83 1.25 1.99 1.60
CA LEU A 83 2.39 1.67 2.44
C LEU A 83 3.71 2.05 1.77
N ALA A 84 3.84 1.75 0.47
CA ALA A 84 5.01 2.16 -0.32
C ALA A 84 5.14 3.69 -0.42
N ASP A 85 4.02 4.40 -0.62
CA ASP A 85 3.99 5.88 -0.65
C ASP A 85 4.39 6.48 0.69
N GLU A 86 3.86 5.97 1.80
CA GLU A 86 4.23 6.43 3.13
C GLU A 86 5.70 6.18 3.44
N LEU A 87 6.20 4.98 3.11
CA LEU A 87 7.61 4.63 3.33
C LEU A 87 8.52 5.59 2.58
N VAL A 88 8.27 5.81 1.29
CA VAL A 88 9.09 6.73 0.47
C VAL A 88 9.04 8.14 1.03
N ARG A 89 7.88 8.68 1.41
CA ARG A 89 7.78 10.01 2.01
C ARG A 89 8.63 10.16 3.27
N ARG A 90 8.67 9.12 4.12
CA ARG A 90 9.45 9.14 5.37
C ARG A 90 10.96 9.06 5.16
N VAL A 91 11.41 8.32 4.14
CA VAL A 91 12.85 8.07 3.93
C VAL A 91 13.48 8.97 2.88
N ASP A 92 12.70 9.50 1.94
CA ASP A 92 13.18 10.37 0.88
C ASP A 92 13.49 11.77 1.45
N PRO A 93 14.73 12.27 1.34
CA PRO A 93 15.08 13.59 1.88
C PRO A 93 14.29 14.75 1.24
N LYS A 94 13.74 14.54 0.04
CA LYS A 94 12.92 15.52 -0.67
C LYS A 94 11.43 15.35 -0.38
N ASN A 95 11.05 14.39 0.46
CA ASN A 95 9.68 14.06 0.84
C ASN A 95 8.75 13.87 -0.38
N ARG A 96 9.29 13.26 -1.45
CA ARG A 96 8.55 13.00 -2.69
C ARG A 96 7.52 11.90 -2.47
N THR A 97 6.48 11.93 -3.30
CA THR A 97 5.57 10.78 -3.47
C THR A 97 6.33 9.58 -4.07
N PHE A 98 5.83 8.37 -3.88
CA PHE A 98 6.34 7.16 -4.53
C PHE A 98 6.38 7.32 -6.05
N GLY A 99 5.32 7.88 -6.66
CA GLY A 99 5.27 8.08 -8.10
C GLY A 99 6.31 9.08 -8.62
N GLN A 100 6.58 10.15 -7.88
CA GLN A 100 7.65 11.11 -8.20
C GLN A 100 9.03 10.48 -8.03
N TRP A 101 9.24 9.72 -6.95
CA TRP A 101 10.50 9.03 -6.71
C TRP A 101 10.79 7.99 -7.80
N VAL A 102 9.81 7.15 -8.16
CA VAL A 102 9.94 6.18 -9.28
C VAL A 102 10.25 6.91 -10.58
N ARG A 103 9.60 8.05 -10.83
CA ARG A 103 9.86 8.83 -12.04
C ARG A 103 11.30 9.35 -12.10
N ASP A 104 11.75 9.98 -11.03
CA ASP A 104 13.04 10.66 -10.99
C ASP A 104 14.22 9.67 -10.94
N GLU A 105 14.09 8.60 -10.15
CA GLU A 105 15.19 7.68 -9.85
C GLU A 105 15.22 6.45 -10.77
N ILE A 106 14.09 6.07 -11.39
CA ILE A 106 13.98 4.85 -12.20
C ILE A 106 13.61 5.17 -13.66
N THR A 107 12.44 5.77 -13.91
CA THR A 107 11.92 5.84 -15.28
C THR A 107 12.65 6.88 -16.12
N ASN A 108 12.97 8.05 -15.56
CA ASN A 108 13.70 9.11 -16.28
C ASN A 108 15.13 8.67 -16.65
N PRO A 109 15.95 8.11 -15.73
CA PRO A 109 17.30 7.65 -16.08
C PRO A 109 17.31 6.52 -17.11
N LEU A 110 16.29 5.65 -17.08
CA LEU A 110 16.17 4.52 -18.01
C LEU A 110 15.39 4.86 -19.30
N GLN A 111 14.89 6.09 -19.42
CA GLN A 111 14.05 6.53 -20.55
C GLN A 111 12.83 5.63 -20.78
N ILE A 112 12.24 5.13 -19.68
CA ILE A 112 11.06 4.28 -19.71
C ILE A 112 9.81 5.13 -19.59
N GLU A 113 8.85 4.87 -20.45
CA GLU A 113 7.54 5.51 -20.41
C GLU A 113 6.59 4.73 -19.49
N PHE A 114 6.65 5.03 -18.20
CA PHE A 114 5.86 4.40 -17.16
C PHE A 114 5.37 5.44 -16.15
N TYR A 115 4.11 5.32 -15.72
CA TYR A 115 3.47 6.34 -14.89
C TYR A 115 2.78 5.73 -13.67
N ILE A 116 3.11 6.29 -12.50
CA ILE A 116 2.32 6.18 -11.28
C ILE A 116 1.75 7.58 -11.04
N GLY A 117 0.45 7.75 -11.29
CA GLY A 117 -0.17 9.07 -11.48
C GLY A 117 0.15 9.62 -12.87
N LEU A 118 -0.71 9.32 -13.85
CA LEU A 118 -0.58 9.76 -15.24
C LEU A 118 -0.83 11.28 -15.34
N PRO A 119 0.06 12.06 -15.98
CA PRO A 119 -0.22 13.46 -16.29
C PRO A 119 -1.43 13.59 -17.21
N LEU A 120 -2.26 14.61 -16.98
CA LEU A 120 -3.50 14.83 -17.72
C LEU A 120 -3.23 14.96 -19.24
N GLU A 121 -2.09 15.53 -19.61
CA GLU A 121 -1.68 15.71 -21.00
C GLU A 121 -1.43 14.39 -21.73
N GLN A 122 -1.25 13.28 -21.01
CA GLN A 122 -1.03 11.95 -21.58
C GLN A 122 -2.30 11.07 -21.58
N GLU A 123 -3.41 11.56 -21.03
CA GLU A 123 -4.66 10.79 -20.88
C GLU A 123 -5.18 10.26 -22.23
N TYR A 124 -4.97 11.01 -23.33
CA TYR A 124 -5.38 10.63 -24.69
C TYR A 124 -4.77 9.30 -25.20
N ARG A 125 -3.76 8.76 -24.50
CA ARG A 125 -3.05 7.54 -24.86
C ARG A 125 -3.54 6.32 -24.10
N VAL A 126 -4.39 6.50 -23.09
CA VAL A 126 -4.95 5.40 -22.30
C VAL A 126 -5.97 4.65 -23.15
N SER A 127 -5.69 3.38 -23.44
CA SER A 127 -6.68 2.51 -24.05
C SER A 127 -7.74 2.11 -23.02
N PRO A 128 -9.03 2.03 -23.40
CA PRO A 128 -10.05 1.42 -22.55
C PRO A 128 -9.65 -0.01 -22.14
N ILE A 129 -9.92 -0.35 -20.88
CA ILE A 129 -9.78 -1.72 -20.37
C ILE A 129 -11.06 -2.48 -20.74
N GLU A 130 -10.97 -3.35 -21.72
CA GLU A 130 -12.07 -4.26 -22.07
C GLU A 130 -12.16 -5.40 -21.05
N THR A 131 -13.24 -5.43 -20.28
CA THR A 131 -13.45 -6.51 -19.31
C THR A 131 -14.25 -7.63 -19.97
N VAL A 132 -13.64 -8.80 -20.19
CA VAL A 132 -14.23 -9.94 -20.91
C VAL A 132 -15.39 -10.63 -20.13
N LEU A 133 -15.76 -10.12 -18.96
CA LEU A 133 -16.75 -10.75 -18.07
C LEU A 133 -18.22 -10.56 -18.51
N ASN A 134 -18.49 -9.78 -19.56
CA ASN A 134 -19.87 -9.51 -20.00
C ASN A 134 -20.51 -10.60 -20.90
N ASN A 135 -19.79 -11.69 -21.24
CA ASN A 135 -20.31 -12.73 -22.17
C ASN A 135 -20.64 -14.10 -21.54
N PHE A 136 -20.60 -14.26 -20.21
CA PHE A 136 -20.85 -15.56 -19.55
C PHE A 136 -22.25 -15.76 -18.95
N PHE A 137 -23.19 -14.83 -19.13
CA PHE A 137 -24.55 -14.92 -18.56
C PHE A 137 -25.66 -14.86 -19.62
N PHE A 138 -25.61 -15.67 -20.69
CA PHE A 138 -26.78 -15.92 -21.55
C PHE A 138 -26.72 -17.30 -22.22
N LEU A 139 -26.66 -18.38 -21.45
CA LEU A 139 -27.05 -19.73 -21.93
C LEU A 139 -27.52 -20.59 -20.74
N THR A 140 -28.74 -20.35 -20.26
CA THR A 140 -29.67 -21.36 -19.70
C THR A 140 -31.07 -20.78 -19.68
#